data_AF-A0A1I3YKC4-F1
#
_entry.id   AF-A0A1I3YKC4-F1
#
_cell.length_a   1.000
_cell.length_b   1.000
_cell.length_c   1.000
_cell.angle_alpha   90.00
_cell.angle_beta   90.00
_cell.angle_gamma   90.00
#
_symmetry.space_group_name_H-M   'P 1'
#
loop_
_entity.id
_entity.type
_entity.pdbx_description
1 polymer ?
#
loop_
_entity_poly.entity_id
_entity_poly.type
_entity_poly.pdbx_seq_one_letter_code
_entity_poly.pdbx_strand_id
1 'polypeptide(L)'
;MINGLGPRLRSVLKGLGVFIGGAALAASIYVGAVALFLYHECDEFDETPHVANSRGDVVWGHLRACKVLIETDDSFVVMRMKNQWSFFPEKTLIGYEPRYDGKLVLRWIDDKTLSVDLGNVFWVSSSRIDKVKDIDIVYRYTLFPTVQGQ
;
A
#
# COMPACT_ATOMS: atom_id res chain seq x y z
N MET A 1 17.97 -57.36 6.48
CA MET A 1 16.60 -57.88 6.19
C MET A 1 15.78 -57.78 7.47
N ILE A 2 14.83 -56.86 7.58
CA ILE A 2 13.93 -56.77 8.74
C ILE A 2 12.51 -57.06 8.25
N ASN A 3 12.21 -58.35 8.07
CA ASN A 3 10.86 -58.86 7.87
C ASN A 3 10.38 -59.41 9.21
N GLY A 4 9.63 -58.62 9.99
CA GLY A 4 9.16 -59.07 11.30
C GLY A 4 8.34 -58.06 12.10
N LEU A 5 7.47 -57.28 11.47
CA LEU A 5 6.47 -56.49 12.20
C LEU A 5 5.14 -57.24 12.19
N GLY A 6 4.75 -57.79 13.35
CA GLY A 6 3.48 -58.50 13.53
C GLY A 6 2.25 -57.64 13.23
N PRO A 7 1.11 -58.26 12.87
CA PRO A 7 -0.07 -57.58 12.31
C PRO A 7 -0.66 -56.50 13.23
N ARG A 8 -0.50 -56.62 14.54
CA ARG A 8 -0.94 -55.60 15.53
C ARG A 8 -0.12 -54.32 15.48
N LEU A 9 1.21 -54.41 15.28
CA LEU A 9 2.09 -53.24 15.19
C LEU A 9 1.86 -52.45 13.89
N ARG A 10 1.53 -53.16 12.81
CA ARG A 10 1.16 -52.57 11.51
C ARG A 10 -0.13 -51.75 11.57
N SER A 11 -1.08 -52.15 12.42
CA SER A 11 -2.35 -51.41 12.62
C SER A 11 -2.17 -50.14 13.45
N VAL A 12 -1.33 -50.20 14.49
CA VAL A 12 -1.02 -49.04 15.35
C VAL A 12 -0.23 -47.96 14.59
N LEU A 13 0.74 -48.35 13.77
CA LEU A 13 1.50 -47.42 12.90
C LEU A 13 0.63 -46.75 11.83
N LYS A 14 -0.35 -47.47 11.26
CA LYS A 14 -1.34 -46.89 10.34
C LYS A 14 -2.27 -45.90 11.05
N GLY A 15 -2.70 -46.21 12.29
CA GLY A 15 -3.46 -45.28 13.11
C GLY A 15 -2.69 -43.99 13.41
N LEU A 16 -1.43 -44.09 13.85
CA LEU A 16 -0.58 -42.94 14.16
C LEU A 16 -0.34 -42.03 12.93
N GLY A 17 -0.11 -42.62 11.76
CA GLY A 17 0.06 -41.87 10.51
C GLY A 17 -1.18 -41.08 10.08
N VAL A 18 -2.38 -41.58 10.37
CA VAL A 18 -3.65 -40.88 10.10
C VAL A 18 -3.88 -39.73 11.09
N PHE A 19 -3.53 -39.90 12.37
CA PHE A 19 -3.63 -38.83 13.37
C PHE A 19 -2.62 -37.70 13.14
N ILE A 20 -1.38 -38.03 12.77
CA ILE A 20 -0.35 -37.02 12.45
C ILE A 20 -0.67 -36.32 11.12
N GLY A 21 -1.14 -37.07 10.12
CA GLY A 21 -1.61 -36.50 8.84
C GLY A 21 -2.82 -35.57 9.02
N GLY A 22 -3.78 -35.95 9.87
CA GLY A 22 -4.96 -35.12 10.19
C GLY A 22 -4.62 -33.85 10.98
N ALA A 23 -3.70 -33.95 11.96
CA ALA A 23 -3.23 -32.78 12.72
C ALA A 23 -2.42 -31.81 11.84
N ALA A 24 -1.59 -32.33 10.93
CA ALA A 24 -0.85 -31.50 9.97
C ALA A 24 -1.78 -30.82 8.96
N LEU A 25 -2.83 -31.51 8.49
CA LEU A 25 -3.84 -30.93 7.60
C LEU A 25 -4.69 -29.88 8.32
N ALA A 26 -5.07 -30.12 9.57
CA ALA A 26 -5.80 -29.14 10.38
C ALA A 26 -4.94 -27.90 10.69
N ALA A 27 -3.65 -28.09 10.99
CA ALA A 27 -2.71 -26.99 11.21
C ALA A 27 -2.48 -26.18 9.93
N SER A 28 -2.37 -26.80 8.75
CA SER A 28 -2.22 -26.08 7.49
C SER A 28 -3.49 -25.36 7.05
N ILE A 29 -4.68 -25.90 7.35
CA ILE A 29 -5.95 -25.18 7.17
C ILE A 29 -6.02 -23.98 8.13
N TYR A 30 -5.59 -24.12 9.37
CA TYR A 30 -5.60 -23.02 10.34
C TYR A 30 -4.58 -21.92 10.00
N VAL A 31 -3.35 -22.30 9.59
CA VAL A 31 -2.33 -21.35 9.12
C VAL A 31 -2.77 -20.69 7.80
N GLY A 32 -3.39 -21.43 6.88
CA GLY A 32 -3.93 -20.88 5.65
C GLY A 32 -5.11 -19.92 5.89
N ALA A 33 -5.99 -20.24 6.84
CA ALA A 33 -7.10 -19.37 7.25
C ALA A 33 -6.61 -18.10 7.96
N VAL A 34 -5.61 -18.21 8.85
CA VAL A 34 -4.97 -17.04 9.48
C VAL A 34 -4.22 -16.19 8.45
N ALA A 35 -3.53 -16.81 7.48
CA ALA A 35 -2.92 -16.09 6.38
C ALA A 35 -3.96 -15.39 5.50
N LEU A 36 -5.15 -15.97 5.30
CA LEU A 36 -6.31 -15.37 4.61
C LEU A 36 -7.02 -14.28 5.43
N PHE A 37 -7.00 -14.34 6.77
CA PHE A 37 -7.44 -13.21 7.60
C PHE A 37 -6.42 -12.07 7.66
N LEU A 38 -5.15 -12.36 7.34
CA LEU A 38 -4.09 -11.38 7.12
C LEU A 38 -3.97 -10.97 5.64
N TYR A 39 -4.85 -11.47 4.75
CA TYR A 39 -4.94 -10.94 3.39
C TYR A 39 -5.50 -9.53 3.48
N HIS A 40 -4.58 -8.57 3.36
CA HIS A 40 -4.79 -7.14 3.32
C HIS A 40 -5.93 -6.75 2.36
N GLU A 41 -7.10 -6.44 2.90
CA GLU A 41 -8.05 -5.59 2.20
C GLU A 41 -7.56 -4.15 2.39
N CYS A 42 -6.93 -3.61 1.34
CA CYS A 42 -6.64 -2.19 1.24
C CYS A 42 -7.74 -1.56 0.39
N ASP A 43 -8.46 -0.62 0.99
CA ASP A 43 -9.41 0.21 0.29
C ASP A 43 -8.61 1.36 -0.36
N GLU A 44 -8.73 1.48 -1.69
CA GLU A 44 -8.09 2.54 -2.46
C GLU A 44 -9.14 3.53 -2.96
N PHE A 45 -8.91 4.82 -2.76
CA PHE A 45 -9.82 5.86 -3.23
C PHE A 45 -9.10 7.18 -3.53
N ASP A 46 -9.69 7.97 -4.41
CA ASP A 46 -9.17 9.28 -4.75
C ASP A 46 -9.58 10.30 -3.68
N GLU A 47 -8.60 10.89 -3.00
CA GLU A 47 -8.79 11.91 -1.95
C GLU A 47 -9.27 13.24 -2.55
N THR A 48 -8.84 13.54 -3.78
CA THR A 48 -9.18 14.80 -4.46
C THR A 48 -9.67 14.57 -5.89
N PRO A 49 -10.48 15.50 -6.44
CA PRO A 49 -10.85 15.47 -7.84
C PRO A 49 -9.62 15.50 -8.75
N HIS A 50 -9.73 14.87 -9.91
CA HIS A 50 -8.68 14.88 -10.93
C HIS A 50 -8.52 16.28 -11.52
N VAL A 51 -7.29 16.79 -11.51
CA VAL A 51 -6.94 18.10 -12.04
C VAL A 51 -6.08 17.94 -13.29
N ALA A 52 -6.54 18.44 -14.43
CA ALA A 52 -5.85 18.32 -15.71
C ALA A 52 -5.27 19.66 -16.20
N ASN A 53 -4.12 19.63 -16.87
CA ASN A 53 -3.60 20.77 -17.64
C ASN A 53 -4.17 20.78 -19.07
N SER A 54 -3.79 21.77 -19.90
CA SER A 54 -4.31 21.88 -21.27
C SER A 54 -3.78 20.78 -22.20
N ARG A 55 -2.59 20.24 -21.90
CA ARG A 55 -2.01 19.07 -22.60
C ARG A 55 -2.80 17.79 -22.32
N GLY A 56 -3.54 17.74 -21.20
CA GLY A 56 -4.30 16.60 -20.71
C GLY A 56 -3.53 15.67 -19.77
N ASP A 57 -2.42 16.14 -19.20
CA ASP A 57 -1.78 15.47 -18.05
C ASP A 57 -2.63 15.70 -16.81
N VAL A 58 -2.82 14.67 -16.01
CA VAL A 58 -3.78 14.63 -14.90
C VAL A 58 -3.06 14.35 -13.59
N VAL A 59 -3.45 15.02 -12.51
CA VAL A 59 -2.94 14.80 -11.15
C VAL A 59 -4.10 14.67 -10.16
N TRP A 60 -3.96 13.83 -9.15
CA TRP A 60 -4.90 13.67 -8.04
C TRP A 60 -4.20 13.16 -6.78
N GLY A 61 -4.87 13.34 -5.65
CA GLY A 61 -4.52 12.71 -4.38
C GLY A 61 -5.19 11.35 -4.28
N HIS A 62 -4.47 10.38 -3.78
CA HIS A 62 -4.88 8.98 -3.69
C HIS A 62 -4.59 8.47 -2.29
N LEU A 63 -5.58 7.88 -1.64
CA LEU A 63 -5.47 7.30 -0.30
C LEU A 63 -5.60 5.79 -0.40
N ARG A 64 -4.66 5.09 0.22
CA ARG A 64 -4.72 3.65 0.42
C ARG A 64 -4.85 3.38 1.92
N ALA A 65 -6.03 2.93 2.33
CA ALA A 65 -6.32 2.56 3.72
C ALA A 65 -6.26 1.04 3.85
N CYS A 66 -5.27 0.52 4.58
CA CYS A 66 -5.12 -0.93 4.78
C CYS A 66 -5.55 -1.33 6.19
N LYS A 67 -6.47 -2.30 6.29
CA LYS A 67 -6.87 -2.90 7.57
C LYS A 67 -5.91 -4.01 7.96
N VAL A 68 -4.78 -3.64 8.57
CA VAL A 68 -3.96 -4.59 9.36
C VAL A 68 -4.32 -4.36 10.83
N LEU A 69 -3.80 -5.19 11.75
CA LEU A 69 -3.91 -5.02 13.21
C LEU A 69 -3.75 -3.57 13.73
N ILE A 70 -3.18 -2.67 12.90
CA ILE A 70 -3.23 -1.22 13.00
C ILE A 70 -3.68 -0.67 11.61
N GLU A 71 -4.64 0.26 11.59
CA GLU A 71 -5.06 0.96 10.37
C GLU A 71 -3.91 1.83 9.87
N THR A 72 -3.44 1.59 8.65
CA THR A 72 -2.40 2.40 8.00
C THR A 72 -2.99 3.10 6.80
N ASP A 73 -2.96 4.43 6.85
CA ASP A 73 -3.45 5.33 5.80
C ASP A 73 -2.26 5.92 5.06
N ASP A 74 -1.95 5.37 3.89
CA ASP A 74 -0.90 5.92 3.03
C ASP A 74 -1.52 6.89 2.02
N SER A 75 -1.22 8.19 2.17
CA SER A 75 -1.66 9.22 1.23
C SER A 75 -0.58 9.51 0.19
N PHE A 76 -0.98 9.63 -1.07
CA PHE A 76 -0.08 9.84 -2.20
C PHE A 76 -0.62 10.90 -3.15
N VAL A 77 0.28 11.66 -3.77
CA VAL A 77 -0.06 12.43 -4.97
C VAL A 77 0.38 11.64 -6.19
N VAL A 78 -0.55 11.39 -7.11
CA VAL A 78 -0.33 10.57 -8.30
C VAL A 78 -0.54 11.42 -9.55
N MET A 79 0.27 11.16 -10.57
CA MET A 79 0.19 11.84 -11.86
C MET A 79 0.15 10.85 -13.00
N ARG A 80 -0.71 11.11 -13.99
CA ARG A 80 -0.80 10.39 -15.25
C ARG A 80 -0.54 11.34 -16.41
N MET A 81 0.46 11.02 -17.24
CA MET A 81 0.74 11.78 -18.46
C MET A 81 -0.06 11.26 -19.66
N LYS A 82 -0.70 12.16 -20.42
CA LYS A 82 -1.62 11.79 -21.53
C LYS A 82 -0.99 10.86 -22.56
N ASN A 83 0.27 11.14 -22.93
CA ASN A 83 0.99 10.45 -24.00
C ASN A 83 2.05 9.48 -23.47
N GLN A 84 1.93 9.02 -22.22
CA GLN A 84 2.85 8.02 -21.69
C GLN A 84 2.25 6.63 -21.85
N TRP A 85 2.64 5.94 -22.91
CA TRP A 85 2.44 4.49 -23.00
C TRP A 85 3.48 3.83 -22.11
N SER A 86 3.04 3.32 -20.96
CA SER A 86 3.90 2.65 -19.97
C SER A 86 3.10 1.57 -19.26
N PHE A 87 3.79 0.49 -18.87
CA PHE A 87 3.22 -0.53 -17.99
C PHE A 87 2.75 0.05 -16.65
N PHE A 88 3.32 1.20 -16.24
CA PHE A 88 2.89 1.98 -15.09
C PHE A 88 2.51 3.39 -15.58
N PRO A 89 1.25 3.61 -16.02
CA PRO A 89 0.80 4.89 -16.57
C PRO A 89 0.76 6.00 -15.53
N GLU A 90 0.70 5.60 -14.26
CA GLU A 90 0.63 6.47 -13.10
C GLU A 90 1.98 6.52 -12.40
N LYS A 91 2.34 7.72 -11.95
CA LYS A 91 3.55 7.95 -11.16
C LYS A 91 3.17 8.60 -9.85
N THR A 92 3.56 7.95 -8.76
CA THR A 92 3.54 8.56 -7.43
C THR A 92 4.59 9.67 -7.39
N LEU A 93 4.14 10.90 -7.16
CA LEU A 93 4.99 12.08 -7.05
C LEU A 93 5.57 12.21 -5.64
N ILE A 94 4.73 12.02 -4.63
CA ILE A 94 5.09 12.09 -3.21
C ILE A 94 4.11 11.28 -2.37
N GLY A 95 4.59 10.60 -1.34
CA GLY A 95 3.77 10.08 -0.24
C GLY A 95 3.79 11.03 0.96
N TYR A 96 2.72 11.10 1.73
CA TYR A 96 2.60 11.95 2.91
C TYR A 96 1.57 11.41 3.90
N GLU A 97 1.60 11.93 5.13
CA GLU A 97 0.54 11.70 6.11
C GLU A 97 -0.11 13.04 6.49
N PRO A 98 -1.39 13.26 6.12
CA PRO A 98 -2.08 14.49 6.44
C PRO A 98 -2.31 14.62 7.93
N ARG A 99 -2.22 15.84 8.45
CA ARG A 99 -2.84 16.17 9.72
C ARG A 99 -4.33 16.37 9.50
N TYR A 100 -5.16 16.16 10.52
CA TYR A 100 -6.62 16.31 10.46
C TYR A 100 -7.11 17.64 9.86
N ASP A 101 -6.32 18.72 9.96
CA ASP A 101 -6.61 20.04 9.40
C ASP A 101 -5.90 20.34 8.06
N GLY A 102 -5.01 19.45 7.61
CA GLY A 102 -4.33 19.53 6.33
C GLY A 102 -5.31 19.38 5.17
N LYS A 103 -5.14 20.21 4.14
CA LYS A 103 -5.92 20.12 2.90
C LYS A 103 -4.98 20.04 1.72
N LEU A 104 -5.02 18.91 1.01
CA LEU A 104 -4.34 18.76 -0.26
C LEU A 104 -4.97 19.72 -1.29
N VAL A 105 -4.14 20.58 -1.89
CA VAL A 105 -4.53 21.45 -3.00
C VAL A 105 -3.60 21.20 -4.17
N LEU A 106 -4.17 20.77 -5.28
CA LEU A 106 -3.47 20.51 -6.52
C LEU A 106 -3.82 21.58 -7.55
N ARG A 107 -2.80 22.20 -8.16
CA ARG A 107 -3.02 23.24 -9.16
C ARG A 107 -1.92 23.27 -10.20
N TRP A 108 -2.32 23.23 -11.46
CA TRP A 108 -1.45 23.59 -12.58
C TRP A 108 -1.24 25.10 -12.59
N ILE A 109 0.02 25.53 -12.48
CA ILE A 109 0.40 26.94 -12.69
C ILE A 109 0.42 27.21 -14.19
N ASP A 110 0.94 26.26 -14.96
CA ASP A 110 0.95 26.22 -16.42
C ASP A 110 1.08 24.76 -16.91
N ASP A 111 1.26 24.54 -18.21
CA ASP A 111 1.37 23.20 -18.83
C ASP A 111 2.65 22.43 -18.48
N LYS A 112 3.58 23.05 -17.77
CA LYS A 112 4.90 22.54 -17.40
C LYS A 112 5.21 22.72 -15.91
N THR A 113 4.31 23.33 -15.14
CA THR A 113 4.54 23.58 -13.72
C THR A 113 3.32 23.18 -12.91
N LEU A 114 3.51 22.18 -12.04
CA LEU A 114 2.51 21.69 -11.10
C LEU A 114 2.82 22.20 -9.69
N SER A 115 1.85 22.82 -9.03
CA SER A 115 1.89 23.13 -7.61
C SER A 115 1.17 22.05 -6.82
N VAL A 116 1.87 21.45 -5.86
CA VAL A 116 1.34 20.47 -4.90
C VAL A 116 1.45 21.08 -3.50
N ASP A 117 0.32 21.47 -2.92
CA ASP A 117 0.26 21.98 -1.55
C ASP A 117 -0.37 20.90 -0.66
N LEU A 118 0.41 20.34 0.25
CA LEU A 118 -0.04 19.29 1.17
C LEU A 118 -0.64 19.88 2.46
N GLY A 119 -0.50 21.19 2.69
CA GLY A 119 -0.88 21.83 3.95
C GLY A 119 -0.04 21.36 5.14
N ASN A 120 -0.70 20.99 6.23
CA ASN A 120 -0.06 20.49 7.45
C ASN A 120 0.04 18.97 7.40
N VAL A 121 1.26 18.44 7.55
CA VAL A 121 1.53 17.00 7.46
C VAL A 121 2.43 16.54 8.61
N PHE A 122 2.27 15.28 9.04
CA PHE A 122 3.13 14.68 10.06
C PHE A 122 4.47 14.22 9.48
N TRP A 123 4.44 13.70 8.25
CA TRP A 123 5.64 13.36 7.50
C TRP A 123 5.40 13.43 5.99
N VAL A 124 6.50 13.44 5.24
CA VAL A 124 6.53 13.31 3.79
C VAL A 124 7.58 12.28 3.39
N SER A 125 7.32 11.52 2.34
CA SER A 125 8.23 10.49 1.84
C SER A 125 9.54 11.09 1.36
N SER A 126 10.65 10.40 1.60
CA SER A 126 11.98 10.80 1.08
C SER A 126 12.09 10.65 -0.45
N SER A 127 11.28 9.77 -1.05
CA SER A 127 11.28 9.46 -2.49
C SER A 127 10.46 10.46 -3.32
N ARG A 128 10.51 11.76 -2.98
CA ARG A 128 9.78 12.81 -3.70
C ARG A 128 10.36 13.05 -5.10
N ILE A 129 9.47 13.20 -6.08
CA ILE A 129 9.85 13.51 -7.46
C ILE A 129 9.67 15.01 -7.72
N ASP A 130 10.76 15.73 -7.98
CA ASP A 130 10.71 17.18 -8.26
C ASP A 130 10.44 17.51 -9.73
N LYS A 131 10.59 16.53 -10.63
CA LYS A 131 10.38 16.72 -12.07
C LYS A 131 9.94 15.43 -12.77
N VAL A 132 8.93 15.53 -13.63
CA VAL A 132 8.46 14.44 -14.50
C VAL A 132 8.56 14.90 -15.96
N LYS A 133 9.55 14.37 -16.70
CA LYS A 133 9.89 14.83 -18.06
C LYS A 133 10.15 16.34 -18.09
N ASP A 134 9.29 17.10 -18.75
CA ASP A 134 9.36 18.56 -18.90
C ASP A 134 8.47 19.31 -17.90
N ILE A 135 7.86 18.60 -16.95
CA ILE A 135 6.96 19.15 -15.93
C ILE A 135 7.72 19.27 -14.60
N ASP A 136 7.87 20.50 -14.13
CA ASP A 136 8.44 20.85 -12.83
C ASP A 136 7.35 20.79 -11.74
N ILE A 137 7.70 20.22 -10.58
CA ILE A 137 6.76 20.03 -9.46
C ILE A 137 7.24 20.85 -8.26
N VAL A 138 6.36 21.74 -7.78
CA VAL A 138 6.63 22.63 -6.66
C VAL A 138 5.80 22.19 -5.47
N TYR A 139 6.48 21.77 -4.40
CA TYR A 139 5.85 21.31 -3.18
C TYR A 139 5.78 22.41 -2.12
N ARG A 140 4.65 22.47 -1.41
CA ARG A 140 4.45 23.32 -0.23
C ARG A 140 3.83 22.46 0.88
N TYR A 141 4.39 22.56 2.07
CA TYR A 141 3.89 21.88 3.26
C TYR A 141 4.54 22.46 4.52
N THR A 142 3.87 22.25 5.65
CA THR A 142 4.43 22.50 6.99
C THR A 142 4.51 21.17 7.72
N LEU A 143 5.71 20.80 8.17
CA LEU A 143 5.90 19.63 9.02
C LEU A 143 5.48 19.97 10.44
N PHE A 144 4.51 19.24 10.97
CA PHE A 144 4.14 19.37 12.37
C PHE A 144 5.12 18.54 13.20
N PRO A 145 5.78 19.13 14.22
CA PRO A 145 6.66 18.36 15.09
C PRO A 145 5.81 17.32 15.83
N THR A 146 6.06 16.05 15.58
CA THR A 146 5.64 14.99 16.49
C THR A 146 6.34 15.28 17.81
N VAL A 147 5.57 15.67 18.83
CA VAL A 147 6.10 15.82 20.19
C VAL A 147 6.57 14.42 20.60
N GLN A 148 7.86 14.15 20.46
CA GLN A 148 8.48 13.01 21.12
C GLN A 148 8.30 13.27 22.62
N GLY A 149 7.44 12.46 23.25
CA GLY A 149 7.13 12.58 24.66
C GLY A 149 8.39 12.65 25.50
N GLN A 150 8.44 13.66 26.37
CA GLN A 150 9.25 13.64 27.59
C GLN A 150 8.70 12.61 28.57
#